data_AF-A0A821MEN3-F1
#
_entry.id   AF-A0A821MEN3-F1
#
_cell.length_a   1.000
_cell.length_b   1.000
_cell.length_c   1.000
_cell.angle_alpha   90.00
_cell.angle_beta   90.00
_cell.angle_gamma   90.00
#
_symmetry.space_group_name_H-M   'P 1'
#
loop_
_entity.id
_entity.type
_entity.pdbx_description
1 polymer ?
#
loop_
_entity_poly.entity_id
_entity_poly.type
_entity_poly.pdbx_seq_one_letter_code
_entity_poly.pdbx_strand_id
1 'polypeptide(L)'
;SELTGKLLFPNNRSTSSTTNILNNTSNSNFKYSSSDFPPMPMPQFVPTNPNNTMLTKLDDLLGKITEVNNHLSNLELKYNNFEQFMIEKKESDLLIKENVHLLSKQSVEFKKDLVHHSLLIERHENLFMKLMLPMFEDFFGLIASQNQDKKGNILDPDLKLKLERYLIQMKKTKEGKYSTN
;
A
#
# COMPACT_ATOMS: atom_id res chain seq x y z
N SER A 1 15.83 17.43 1.47
CA SER A 1 15.24 18.09 2.64
C SER A 1 16.21 18.04 3.80
N GLU A 2 17.11 19.02 3.90
CA GLU A 2 18.16 19.11 4.94
C GLU A 2 17.65 19.66 6.28
N LEU A 3 16.39 20.08 6.34
CA LEU A 3 15.84 20.80 7.49
C LEU A 3 15.44 19.88 8.67
N THR A 4 15.19 18.59 8.42
CA THR A 4 14.76 17.62 9.43
C THR A 4 15.91 16.91 10.14
N GLY A 5 17.14 16.95 9.60
CA GLY A 5 18.30 16.30 10.23
C GLY A 5 18.91 17.08 11.40
N LYS A 6 18.65 18.39 11.51
CA LYS A 6 19.26 19.26 12.54
C LYS A 6 18.52 19.28 13.88
N LEU A 7 17.34 18.67 13.96
CA LEU A 7 16.52 18.66 15.19
C LEU A 7 16.74 17.42 16.07
N LEU A 8 17.54 16.44 15.61
CA LEU A 8 17.71 15.14 16.28
C LEU A 8 19.06 14.97 16.99
N PHE A 9 19.84 16.04 17.16
CA PHE A 9 21.08 15.99 17.95
C PHE A 9 20.92 16.81 19.23
N PRO A 10 20.59 16.19 20.38
CA PRO A 10 20.86 16.79 21.66
C PRO A 10 22.37 16.81 21.84
N ASN A 11 22.96 18.00 21.79
CA ASN A 11 24.30 18.26 22.28
C ASN A 11 24.35 17.82 23.76
N ASN A 12 24.93 16.66 24.02
CA ASN A 12 25.34 16.25 25.36
C ASN A 12 26.47 17.17 25.83
N ARG A 13 26.09 18.27 26.48
CA ARG A 13 26.99 19.05 27.35
C ARG A 13 26.29 19.19 28.69
N SER A 14 26.32 18.10 29.45
CA SER A 14 26.08 18.13 30.89
C SER A 14 27.19 18.97 31.51
N THR A 15 26.96 20.28 31.66
CA THR A 15 27.77 21.12 32.53
C THR A 15 27.41 20.73 33.95
N SER A 16 28.20 19.86 34.52
CA SER A 16 28.28 19.61 35.95
C SER A 16 28.43 20.97 36.64
N SER A 17 27.35 21.47 37.23
CA SER A 17 27.41 22.58 38.17
C SER A 17 28.07 22.07 39.44
N THR A 18 29.39 22.11 39.46
CA THR A 18 30.21 21.94 40.66
C THR A 18 29.89 23.11 41.58
N THR A 19 28.91 22.95 42.46
CA THR A 19 28.81 23.82 43.64
C THR A 19 30.02 23.50 44.51
N ASN A 20 31.07 24.32 44.37
CA ASN A 20 32.15 24.40 45.33
C ASN A 20 31.52 24.82 46.67
N ILE A 21 31.26 23.83 47.53
CA ILE A 21 31.00 24.05 48.95
C ILE A 21 32.31 24.58 49.53
N LEU A 22 32.43 25.90 49.56
CA LEU A 22 33.50 26.61 50.24
C LEU A 22 33.29 26.39 51.74
N ASN A 23 34.11 25.52 52.35
CA ASN A 23 34.20 25.37 53.80
C ASN A 23 34.69 26.69 54.41
N ASN A 24 33.76 27.58 54.73
CA ASN A 24 34.03 28.76 55.52
C ASN A 24 33.93 28.39 56.99
N THR A 25 35.01 27.81 57.53
CA THR A 25 35.15 27.55 58.97
C THR A 25 35.43 28.86 59.71
N SER A 26 34.48 29.79 59.71
CA SER A 26 34.51 30.95 60.62
C SER A 26 34.06 30.47 62.00
N ASN A 27 35.02 29.94 62.75
CA ASN A 27 34.86 29.49 64.12
C ASN A 27 34.64 30.73 65.02
N SER A 28 33.39 31.18 65.13
CA SER A 28 32.96 32.13 66.16
C SER A 28 32.03 31.39 67.11
N ASN A 29 32.58 30.98 68.24
CA ASN A 29 31.80 30.40 69.33
C ASN A 29 30.98 31.50 70.00
N PHE A 30 29.82 31.82 69.42
CA PHE A 30 28.81 32.61 70.13
C PHE A 30 28.17 31.72 71.21
N LYS A 31 28.53 31.96 72.47
CA LYS A 31 27.81 31.40 73.62
C LYS A 31 26.61 32.27 73.91
N TYR A 32 25.42 31.81 73.52
CA TYR A 32 24.16 32.38 73.98
C TYR A 32 23.70 31.64 75.24
N SER A 33 23.34 32.39 76.28
CA SER A 33 22.62 31.86 77.44
C SER A 33 21.12 31.84 77.12
N SER A 34 20.38 30.86 77.64
CA SER A 34 18.93 30.80 77.52
C SER A 34 18.20 32.01 78.13
N SER A 35 18.89 32.81 78.94
CA SER A 35 18.43 34.08 79.50
C SER A 35 18.51 35.27 78.52
N ASP A 36 19.22 35.13 77.41
CA ASP A 36 19.47 36.24 76.47
C ASP A 36 18.32 36.44 75.47
N PHE A 37 17.29 35.60 75.54
CA PHE A 37 16.10 35.68 74.70
C PHE A 37 14.85 35.93 75.55
N PRO A 38 13.97 36.87 75.14
CA PRO A 38 12.69 37.05 75.81
C PRO A 38 11.86 35.77 75.71
N PRO A 39 11.04 35.43 76.74
CA PRO A 39 10.21 34.24 76.71
C PRO A 39 9.30 34.26 75.48
N MET A 40 9.36 33.19 74.66
CA MET A 40 8.53 33.10 73.46
C MET A 40 7.05 33.15 73.88
N PRO A 41 6.22 33.97 73.20
CA PRO A 41 4.78 33.94 73.42
C PRO A 41 4.25 32.53 73.15
N MET A 42 3.38 32.02 74.03
CA MET A 42 2.74 30.73 73.81
C MET A 42 2.04 30.72 72.45
N PRO A 43 2.16 29.63 71.67
CA PRO A 43 1.50 29.53 70.38
C PRO A 43 -0.02 29.65 70.59
N GLN A 44 -0.58 30.78 70.12
CA GLN A 44 -2.02 30.93 70.02
C GLN A 44 -2.51 29.96 68.96
N PHE A 45 -3.33 28.99 69.35
CA PHE A 45 -4.06 28.16 68.41
C PHE A 45 -5.00 29.05 67.61
N VAL A 46 -4.66 29.26 66.34
CA VAL A 46 -5.53 29.92 65.37
C VAL A 46 -6.78 29.04 65.19
N PRO A 47 -8.01 29.59 65.23
CA PRO A 47 -9.19 28.81 64.95
C PRO A 47 -9.08 28.25 63.53
N THR A 48 -9.23 26.94 63.38
CA THR A 48 -9.35 26.28 62.09
C THR A 48 -10.59 26.80 61.39
N ASN A 49 -10.44 27.88 60.62
CA ASN A 49 -11.51 28.41 59.81
C ASN A 49 -11.75 27.42 58.66
N PRO A 50 -12.93 26.75 58.59
CA PRO A 50 -13.22 25.77 57.55
C PRO A 50 -13.28 26.39 56.14
N ASN A 51 -13.34 27.72 56.05
CA ASN A 51 -13.28 28.48 54.80
C ASN A 51 -11.87 29.03 54.55
N ASN A 52 -10.85 28.18 54.58
CA ASN A 52 -9.51 28.60 54.21
C ASN A 52 -9.39 28.69 52.68
N THR A 53 -9.64 29.89 52.14
CA THR A 53 -9.52 30.23 50.71
C THR A 53 -8.19 29.82 50.06
N MET A 54 -7.14 29.60 50.86
CA MET A 54 -5.86 29.13 50.38
C MET A 54 -5.85 27.62 50.13
N LEU A 55 -6.51 26.82 50.97
CA LEU A 55 -6.69 25.38 50.78
C LEU A 55 -7.49 25.09 49.51
N THR A 56 -8.61 25.80 49.30
CA THR A 56 -9.43 25.63 48.08
C THR A 56 -8.67 26.00 46.81
N LYS A 57 -7.79 27.01 46.85
CA LYS A 57 -6.93 27.37 45.71
C LYS A 57 -5.84 26.33 45.43
N LEU A 58 -5.33 25.67 46.46
CA LEU A 58 -4.35 24.60 46.33
C LEU A 58 -4.99 23.33 45.75
N ASP A 59 -6.21 23.00 46.17
CA ASP A 59 -6.98 21.89 45.59
C ASP A 59 -7.31 22.15 44.12
N ASP A 60 -7.76 23.36 43.77
CA ASP A 60 -7.98 23.77 42.37
C ASP A 60 -6.70 23.68 41.52
N LEU A 61 -5.56 24.09 42.09
CA LEU A 61 -4.27 24.03 41.41
C LEU A 61 -3.85 22.56 41.18
N LEU A 62 -4.03 21.70 42.19
CA LEU A 62 -3.76 20.27 42.07
C LEU A 62 -4.65 19.63 41.00
N GLY A 63 -5.93 20.00 40.94
CA GLY A 63 -6.85 19.57 39.90
C GLY A 63 -6.37 19.96 38.50
N LYS A 64 -6.00 21.23 38.31
CA LYS A 64 -5.48 21.73 37.02
C LYS A 64 -4.17 21.08 36.62
N ILE A 65 -3.24 20.85 37.55
CA ILE A 65 -1.98 20.15 37.27
C ILE A 65 -2.26 18.71 36.82
N THR A 66 -3.21 18.03 37.48
CA THR A 66 -3.61 16.67 37.11
C THR A 66 -4.23 16.63 35.71
N GLU A 67 -5.08 17.61 35.38
CA GLU A 67 -5.70 17.75 34.06
C GLU A 67 -4.66 18.01 32.97
N VAL A 68 -3.69 18.90 33.21
CA VAL A 68 -2.55 19.13 32.31
C VAL A 68 -1.75 17.86 32.09
N ASN A 69 -1.46 17.10 33.16
CA ASN A 69 -0.73 15.85 33.05
C ASN A 69 -1.49 14.82 32.19
N ASN A 70 -2.80 14.70 32.39
CA ASN A 70 -3.65 13.82 31.57
C ASN A 70 -3.68 14.25 30.09
N HIS A 71 -3.73 15.56 29.83
CA HIS A 71 -3.63 16.08 28.46
C HIS A 71 -2.28 15.77 27.81
N LEU A 72 -1.18 15.87 28.56
CA LEU A 72 0.16 15.53 28.08
C LEU A 72 0.27 14.03 27.76
N SER A 73 -0.20 13.15 28.64
CA SER A 73 -0.21 11.70 28.39
C SER A 73 -1.07 11.33 27.17
N ASN A 74 -2.23 11.98 27.01
CA ASN A 74 -3.07 11.78 25.82
C ASN A 74 -2.40 12.31 24.54
N LEU A 75 -1.65 13.41 24.64
CA LEU A 75 -0.92 13.97 23.50
C LEU A 75 0.22 13.05 23.08
N GLU A 76 0.98 12.50 24.04
CA GLU A 76 2.03 11.51 23.79
C GLU A 76 1.48 10.28 23.07
N LEU A 77 0.34 9.74 23.53
CA LEU A 77 -0.30 8.59 22.88
C LEU A 77 -0.74 8.90 21.45
N LYS A 78 -1.32 10.09 21.22
CA LYS A 78 -1.68 10.53 19.86
C LYS A 78 -0.46 10.70 18.95
N TYR A 79 0.64 11.23 19.50
CA TYR A 79 1.88 11.39 18.76
C TYR A 79 2.45 10.03 18.34
N ASN A 80 2.51 9.05 19.25
CA ASN A 80 2.99 7.71 18.94
C ASN A 80 2.13 7.02 17.87
N ASN A 81 0.80 7.13 17.96
CA ASN A 81 -0.11 6.60 16.94
C ASN A 81 0.10 7.26 15.57
N PHE A 82 0.37 8.57 15.54
CA PHE A 82 0.64 9.29 14.31
C PHE A 82 1.98 8.88 13.69
N GLU A 83 3.02 8.70 14.50
CA GLU A 83 4.32 8.21 14.02
C GLU A 83 4.20 6.81 13.42
N GLN A 84 3.49 5.92 14.09
CA GLN A 84 3.20 4.59 13.57
C GLN A 84 2.42 4.65 12.24
N PHE A 85 1.38 5.49 12.16
CA PHE A 85 0.64 5.71 10.92
C PHE A 85 1.55 6.18 9.76
N MET A 86 2.48 7.10 10.04
CA MET A 86 3.41 7.60 9.01
C MET A 86 4.35 6.51 8.49
N ILE A 87 4.78 5.60 9.35
CA ILE A 87 5.61 4.44 8.96
C ILE A 87 4.77 3.49 8.09
N GLU A 88 3.60 3.07 8.58
CA GLU A 88 2.71 2.15 7.86
C GLU A 88 2.29 2.72 6.50
N LYS A 89 1.99 4.02 6.44
CA LYS A 89 1.63 4.71 5.20
C LYS A 89 2.78 4.69 4.19
N LYS A 90 4.00 4.95 4.63
CA LYS A 90 5.19 4.92 3.77
C LYS A 90 5.45 3.53 3.20
N GLU A 91 5.30 2.47 4.00
CA GLU A 91 5.43 1.08 3.54
C GLU A 91 4.34 0.72 2.53
N SER A 92 3.09 1.07 2.84
CA SER A 92 1.95 0.87 1.94
C SER A 92 2.15 1.57 0.59
N ASP A 93 2.62 2.82 0.60
CA ASP A 93 2.88 3.57 -0.64
C ASP A 93 4.01 2.95 -1.47
N LEU A 94 5.03 2.36 -0.83
CA LEU A 94 6.11 1.67 -1.51
C LEU A 94 5.61 0.40 -2.21
N LEU A 95 4.79 -0.39 -1.51
CA LEU A 95 4.17 -1.60 -2.05
C LEU A 95 3.23 -1.28 -3.21
N ILE A 96 2.41 -0.24 -3.09
CA ILE A 96 1.52 0.21 -4.18
C ILE A 96 2.35 0.62 -5.40
N LYS A 97 3.44 1.36 -5.21
CA LYS A 97 4.31 1.78 -6.29
C LYS A 97 4.94 0.60 -7.03
N GLU A 98 5.37 -0.43 -6.31
CA GLU A 98 5.91 -1.66 -6.91
C GLU A 98 4.85 -2.42 -7.71
N ASN A 99 3.64 -2.58 -7.16
CA ASN A 99 2.53 -3.24 -7.85
C ASN A 99 2.12 -2.52 -9.13
N VAL A 100 2.05 -1.18 -9.10
CA VAL A 100 1.75 -0.38 -10.28
C VAL A 100 2.83 -0.53 -11.35
N HIS A 101 4.11 -0.56 -10.95
CA HIS A 101 5.21 -0.79 -11.88
C HIS A 101 5.15 -2.19 -12.52
N LEU A 102 4.86 -3.23 -11.72
CA LEU A 102 4.70 -4.59 -12.23
C LEU A 102 3.55 -4.69 -13.23
N LEU A 103 2.38 -4.14 -12.90
CA LEU A 103 1.21 -4.10 -13.79
C LEU A 103 1.51 -3.35 -15.09
N SER A 104 2.25 -2.24 -15.01
CA SER A 104 2.66 -1.49 -16.19
C SER A 104 3.55 -2.34 -17.10
N LYS A 105 4.48 -3.12 -16.54
CA LYS A 105 5.35 -4.02 -17.32
C LYS A 105 4.55 -5.14 -17.98
N GLN A 106 3.67 -5.80 -17.22
CA GLN A 106 2.81 -6.87 -17.72
C GLN A 106 1.89 -6.38 -18.83
N SER A 107 1.33 -5.17 -18.71
CA SER A 107 0.49 -4.58 -19.75
C SER A 107 1.23 -4.40 -21.08
N VAL A 108 2.50 -3.97 -21.04
CA VAL A 108 3.32 -3.82 -22.25
C VAL A 108 3.63 -5.17 -22.89
N GLU A 109 3.95 -6.19 -22.08
CA GLU A 109 4.18 -7.56 -22.57
C GLU A 109 2.91 -8.14 -23.21
N PHE A 110 1.77 -8.04 -22.53
CA PHE A 110 0.49 -8.51 -23.05
C PHE A 110 0.11 -7.84 -24.37
N LYS A 111 0.37 -6.53 -24.50
CA LYS A 111 0.12 -5.81 -25.77
C LYS A 111 0.97 -6.37 -26.92
N LYS A 112 2.24 -6.72 -26.65
CA LYS A 112 3.11 -7.33 -27.67
C LYS A 112 2.61 -8.71 -28.07
N ASP A 113 2.22 -9.52 -27.10
CA ASP A 113 1.68 -10.86 -27.35
C ASP A 113 0.38 -10.81 -28.16
N LEU A 114 -0.52 -9.88 -27.83
CA LEU A 114 -1.76 -9.66 -28.58
C LEU A 114 -1.47 -9.33 -30.05
N VAL A 115 -0.54 -8.40 -30.31
CA VAL A 115 -0.14 -8.03 -31.68
C VAL A 115 0.48 -9.22 -32.41
N HIS A 116 1.35 -9.97 -31.74
CA HIS A 116 1.98 -11.16 -32.31
C HIS A 116 0.95 -12.23 -32.70
N HIS A 117 0.01 -12.53 -31.79
CA HIS A 117 -1.05 -13.51 -32.05
C HIS A 117 -2.01 -13.03 -33.14
N SER A 118 -2.36 -11.75 -33.17
CA SER A 118 -3.18 -11.18 -34.25
C SER A 118 -2.54 -11.40 -35.61
N LEU A 119 -1.23 -11.15 -35.74
CA LEU A 119 -0.50 -11.36 -36.99
C LEU A 119 -0.41 -12.84 -37.35
N LEU A 120 -0.25 -13.73 -36.37
CA LEU A 120 -0.21 -15.17 -36.59
C LEU A 120 -1.56 -15.71 -37.07
N ILE A 121 -2.67 -15.24 -36.48
CA ILE A 121 -4.03 -15.56 -36.91
C ILE A 121 -4.24 -15.09 -38.35
N GLU A 122 -3.92 -13.83 -38.67
CA GLU A 122 -4.07 -13.29 -40.03
C GLU A 122 -3.25 -14.10 -41.05
N ARG A 123 -2.02 -14.50 -40.68
CA ARG A 123 -1.19 -15.37 -41.53
C ARG A 123 -1.87 -16.73 -41.76
N HIS A 124 -2.43 -17.33 -40.73
CA HIS A 124 -3.14 -18.60 -40.85
C HIS A 124 -4.41 -18.47 -41.69
N GLU A 125 -5.22 -17.44 -41.48
CA GLU A 125 -6.39 -17.15 -42.30
C GLU A 125 -6.02 -16.99 -43.77
N ASN A 126 -4.95 -16.23 -44.06
CA ASN A 126 -4.41 -16.11 -45.41
C ASN A 126 -3.97 -17.44 -45.99
N LEU A 127 -3.26 -18.28 -45.23
CA LEU A 127 -2.81 -19.60 -45.67
C LEU A 127 -4.01 -20.52 -45.96
N PHE A 128 -5.02 -20.53 -45.10
CA PHE A 128 -6.23 -21.31 -45.32
C PHE A 128 -6.99 -20.83 -46.56
N MET A 129 -7.22 -19.52 -46.69
CA MET A 129 -8.03 -18.97 -47.77
C MET A 129 -7.34 -19.00 -49.13
N LYS A 130 -6.02 -18.77 -49.18
CA LYS A 130 -5.27 -18.65 -50.44
C LYS A 130 -4.63 -19.95 -50.90
N LEU A 131 -4.37 -20.89 -49.99
CA LEU A 131 -3.68 -22.14 -50.32
C LEU A 131 -4.52 -23.36 -50.01
N MET A 132 -4.91 -23.56 -48.74
CA MET A 132 -5.55 -24.82 -48.34
C MET A 132 -6.92 -25.01 -48.99
N LEU A 133 -7.78 -23.99 -48.98
CA LEU A 133 -9.12 -24.09 -49.57
C LEU A 133 -9.07 -24.37 -51.07
N PRO A 134 -8.33 -23.61 -51.91
CA PRO A 134 -8.17 -23.95 -53.32
C PRO A 134 -7.61 -25.35 -53.55
N MET A 135 -6.61 -25.77 -52.77
CA MET A 135 -6.02 -27.11 -52.89
C MET A 135 -7.03 -28.22 -52.62
N PHE A 136 -7.91 -28.04 -51.63
CA PHE A 136 -8.99 -28.99 -51.36
C PHE A 136 -10.08 -28.98 -52.45
N GLU A 137 -10.41 -27.81 -53.00
CA GLU A 137 -11.33 -27.70 -54.15
C GLU A 137 -10.78 -28.50 -55.35
N ASP A 138 -9.50 -28.32 -55.68
CA ASP A 138 -8.83 -29.04 -56.76
C ASP A 138 -8.78 -30.56 -56.48
N PHE A 139 -8.45 -30.95 -55.25
CA PHE A 139 -8.39 -32.36 -54.85
C PHE A 139 -9.76 -33.05 -54.95
N PHE A 140 -10.83 -32.39 -54.48
CA PHE A 140 -12.18 -32.91 -54.61
C PHE A 140 -12.64 -32.95 -56.07
N GLY A 141 -12.27 -31.96 -56.89
CA GLY A 141 -12.49 -31.99 -58.33
C GLY A 141 -11.80 -33.18 -59.00
N LEU A 142 -10.57 -33.49 -58.60
CA LEU A 142 -9.82 -34.64 -59.11
C LEU A 142 -10.50 -35.96 -58.73
N ILE A 143 -10.88 -36.15 -57.47
CA ILE A 143 -11.62 -37.36 -57.05
C ILE A 143 -12.95 -37.47 -57.78
N ALA A 144 -13.69 -36.37 -57.91
CA ALA A 144 -14.97 -36.36 -58.62
C ALA A 144 -14.83 -36.74 -60.10
N SER A 145 -13.74 -36.31 -60.75
CA SER A 145 -13.43 -36.68 -62.14
C SER A 145 -13.11 -38.18 -62.29
N GLN A 146 -12.52 -38.80 -61.27
CA GLN A 146 -12.23 -40.24 -61.26
C GLN A 146 -13.47 -41.07 -60.93
N ASN A 147 -14.51 -40.47 -60.33
CA ASN A 147 -15.77 -41.11 -59.99
C ASN A 147 -16.77 -41.16 -61.17
N GLN A 148 -16.26 -41.17 -62.40
CA GLN A 148 -17.05 -41.27 -63.62
C GLN A 148 -16.47 -42.36 -64.54
N ASP A 149 -17.33 -43.12 -65.20
CA ASP A 149 -16.91 -44.05 -66.25
C ASP A 149 -16.55 -43.29 -67.55
N LYS A 150 -16.03 -44.01 -68.56
CA LYS A 150 -15.67 -43.43 -69.87
C LYS A 150 -16.85 -42.83 -70.64
N LYS A 151 -18.09 -43.07 -70.19
CA LYS A 151 -19.35 -42.57 -70.77
C LYS A 151 -19.96 -41.43 -69.92
N GLY A 152 -19.30 -41.02 -68.83
CA GLY A 152 -19.75 -39.96 -67.93
C GLY A 152 -20.75 -40.42 -66.86
N ASN A 153 -20.99 -41.72 -66.69
CA ASN A 153 -21.87 -42.24 -65.65
C ASN A 153 -21.15 -42.26 -64.31
N ILE A 154 -21.85 -41.87 -63.25
CA ILE A 154 -21.30 -41.83 -61.89
C ILE A 154 -21.09 -43.27 -61.40
N LEU A 155 -19.89 -43.57 -60.91
CA LEU A 155 -19.55 -44.89 -60.38
C LEU A 155 -20.09 -45.08 -58.96
N ASP A 156 -19.86 -44.10 -58.08
CA ASP A 156 -20.37 -44.06 -56.70
C ASP A 156 -21.19 -42.79 -56.45
N PRO A 157 -22.54 -42.88 -56.46
CA PRO A 157 -23.41 -41.74 -56.19
C PRO A 157 -23.28 -41.16 -54.77
N ASP A 158 -22.97 -41.98 -53.77
CA ASP A 158 -22.82 -41.51 -52.38
C ASP A 158 -21.53 -40.70 -52.21
N LEU A 159 -20.44 -41.16 -52.84
CA LEU A 159 -19.19 -40.40 -52.89
C LEU A 159 -19.39 -39.04 -53.56
N LYS A 160 -20.12 -38.98 -54.69
CA LYS A 160 -20.43 -37.72 -55.37
C LYS A 160 -21.18 -36.76 -54.45
N LEU A 161 -22.23 -37.25 -53.79
CA LEU A 161 -23.04 -36.44 -52.87
C LEU A 161 -22.21 -35.91 -51.69
N LYS A 162 -21.30 -36.72 -51.14
CA LYS A 162 -20.38 -36.31 -50.06
C LYS A 162 -19.43 -35.21 -50.52
N LEU A 163 -18.80 -35.35 -51.70
CA LEU A 163 -17.89 -34.34 -52.25
C LEU A 163 -18.60 -33.01 -52.51
N GLU A 164 -19.81 -33.05 -53.07
CA GLU A 164 -20.63 -31.85 -53.27
C GLU A 164 -20.97 -31.17 -51.94
N ARG A 165 -21.32 -31.94 -50.91
CA ARG A 165 -21.56 -31.39 -49.56
C ARG A 165 -20.31 -30.73 -48.97
N TYR A 166 -19.13 -31.33 -49.11
CA TYR A 166 -17.88 -30.74 -48.63
C TYR A 166 -17.53 -29.45 -49.36
N LEU A 167 -17.69 -29.41 -50.69
CA LEU A 167 -17.49 -28.18 -51.48
C LEU A 167 -18.44 -27.05 -51.06
N ILE A 168 -19.72 -27.37 -50.82
CA ILE A 168 -20.70 -26.39 -50.31
C ILE A 168 -20.30 -25.87 -48.93
N GLN A 169 -19.84 -26.74 -48.03
CA GLN A 169 -19.37 -26.34 -46.70
C GLN A 169 -18.14 -25.44 -46.78
N MET A 170 -17.16 -25.78 -47.60
CA MET A 170 -15.97 -24.94 -47.82
C MET A 170 -16.33 -23.57 -48.38
N LYS A 171 -17.26 -23.50 -49.34
CA LYS A 171 -17.73 -22.23 -49.89
C LYS A 171 -18.39 -21.35 -48.82
N LYS A 172 -19.19 -21.95 -47.93
CA LYS A 172 -19.77 -21.24 -46.77
C LYS A 172 -18.70 -20.71 -45.82
N THR A 173 -17.68 -21.52 -45.52
CA THR A 173 -16.53 -21.11 -44.69
C THR A 173 -15.76 -19.95 -45.32
N LYS A 174 -15.53 -19.98 -46.64
CA LYS A 174 -14.88 -18.90 -47.40
C LYS A 174 -15.65 -17.57 -47.34
N GLU A 175 -16.98 -17.64 -47.33
CA GLU A 175 -17.86 -16.47 -47.23
C GLU A 175 -18.03 -15.96 -45.78
N GLY A 176 -17.37 -16.57 -44.79
CA GLY A 176 -17.52 -16.22 -43.37
C GLY A 176 -18.90 -16.54 -42.79
N LYS A 177 -19.73 -17.30 -43.52
CA LYS A 177 -21.08 -17.71 -43.10
C LYS A 177 -20.98 -19.04 -42.38
N TYR A 178 -20.59 -19.01 -41.12
CA TYR A 178 -20.68 -20.18 -40.25
C TYR A 178 -22.16 -20.46 -39.95
N SER A 179 -22.69 -21.55 -40.49
CA SER A 179 -23.99 -22.07 -40.03
C SER A 179 -23.74 -22.76 -38.70
N THR A 180 -23.93 -22.05 -37.58
CA THR A 180 -24.07 -22.70 -36.27
C THR A 180 -25.43 -23.39 -36.24
N ASN A 181 -25.43 -24.68 -36.56
CA ASN A 181 -26.52 -25.59 -36.23
C ASN A 181 -26.12 -26.42 -35.02
#